data_AF-A0A7Y5C787-F1
#
_entry.id   AF-A0A7Y5C787-F1
#
_cell.length_a   1.000
_cell.length_b   1.000
_cell.length_c   1.000
_cell.angle_alpha   90.00
_cell.angle_beta   90.00
_cell.angle_gamma   90.00
#
_symmetry.space_group_name_H-M   'P 1'
#
loop_
_entity.id
_entity.type
_entity.pdbx_description
1 polymer ?
#
loop_
_entity_poly.entity_id
_entity_poly.type
_entity_poly.pdbx_seq_one_letter_code
_entity_poly.pdbx_strand_id
1 'polypeptide(L)'
;MRHRITFFVSLVGVLISVAASADSDFGGFLVKDGKALFPIGFYELPGDDAGLRAMADASANIIRCGSRADLDRVEAVGMLGWVPLPLHTGVTDELRRQVAELVDHPALAVWEGPDEVVWNFTAFSGLHKSMGVYENANEWWEQTPRAIEYSESEAARIIPNMRASAELIRSIDGKRRPVWMNEALRSDARFVRQYLPFIDVVGCDIYPVKTSDRNIERMGSATDRWMQIAKGKPVWMVLQAFSWDELGAEYADRGNAYPAFAESRFMAYDVIAHGARGIMYWGSHYLKSDACRWSIYSLVSELAALNSFLVAQDEAGVKLELIELTDERTGLGVHMIVRRSGEDWLIAIVNEDGVARMGVEISGLSAIDGRDVMLLYGDETHRVSGGEIIVRLQPKEVKVYCTSRAFESERREYRDFAGK
;
A
#
# COMPACT_ATOMS: atom_id res chain seq x y z
N MET A 1 -60.93 12.72 51.29
CA MET A 1 -59.64 13.43 51.23
C MET A 1 -58.50 12.42 51.11
N ARG A 2 -58.01 12.18 49.89
CA ARG A 2 -56.79 11.38 49.65
C ARG A 2 -56.00 12.08 48.54
N HIS A 3 -54.78 12.48 48.89
CA HIS A 3 -53.82 13.17 48.04
C HIS A 3 -53.41 12.28 46.85
N ARG A 4 -53.39 12.87 45.65
CA ARG A 4 -52.68 12.32 44.49
C ARG A 4 -51.35 13.07 44.37
N ILE A 5 -50.26 12.31 44.51
CA ILE A 5 -48.90 12.75 44.22
C ILE A 5 -48.70 12.58 42.71
N THR A 6 -48.40 13.66 42.01
CA THR A 6 -48.03 13.65 40.58
C THR A 6 -46.51 13.52 40.49
N PHE A 7 -46.02 12.39 39.97
CA PHE A 7 -44.62 12.24 39.57
C PHE A 7 -44.41 12.87 38.19
N PHE A 8 -43.56 13.89 38.10
CA PHE A 8 -42.99 14.36 36.84
C PHE A 8 -41.71 13.59 36.57
N VAL A 9 -41.68 12.77 35.52
CA VAL A 9 -40.45 12.17 34.99
C VAL A 9 -39.96 13.08 33.86
N SER A 10 -38.90 13.84 34.12
CA SER A 10 -38.19 14.58 33.08
C SER A 10 -37.33 13.61 32.28
N LEU A 11 -37.69 13.40 31.02
CA LEU A 11 -36.89 12.63 30.06
C LEU A 11 -35.73 13.52 29.57
N VAL A 12 -34.53 13.32 30.13
CA VAL A 12 -33.31 13.92 29.58
C VAL A 12 -32.89 13.10 28.36
N GLY A 13 -33.18 13.63 27.17
CA GLY A 13 -32.69 13.07 25.91
C GLY A 13 -31.19 13.26 25.79
N VAL A 14 -30.43 12.18 25.97
CA VAL A 14 -29.01 12.14 25.62
C VAL A 14 -28.92 12.08 24.09
N LEU A 15 -28.58 13.21 23.47
CA LEU A 15 -28.17 13.26 22.06
C LEU A 15 -26.79 12.61 21.96
N ILE A 16 -26.76 11.33 21.60
CA ILE A 16 -25.54 10.66 21.14
C ILE A 16 -25.26 11.22 19.74
N SER A 17 -24.27 12.10 19.61
CA SER A 17 -23.75 12.47 18.29
C SER A 17 -23.03 11.26 17.72
N VAL A 18 -23.70 10.52 16.85
CA VAL A 18 -23.03 9.59 15.94
C VAL A 18 -22.24 10.48 14.99
N ALA A 19 -20.92 10.59 15.21
CA ALA A 19 -20.04 11.11 14.18
C ALA A 19 -20.25 10.23 12.95
N ALA A 20 -20.84 10.79 11.90
CA ALA A 20 -20.93 10.11 10.62
C ALA A 20 -19.50 9.68 10.24
N SER A 21 -19.29 8.38 10.02
CA SER A 21 -18.10 7.97 9.28
C SER A 21 -18.13 8.75 7.98
N ALA A 22 -17.02 9.38 7.63
CA ALA A 22 -16.84 9.84 6.28
C ALA A 22 -16.77 8.57 5.42
N ASP A 23 -17.93 8.08 4.96
CA ASP A 23 -18.02 7.15 3.85
C ASP A 23 -17.61 7.98 2.63
N SER A 24 -16.31 8.14 2.44
CA SER A 24 -15.79 8.43 1.12
C SER A 24 -16.05 7.17 0.31
N ASP A 25 -16.75 7.31 -0.82
CA ASP A 25 -16.88 6.28 -1.88
C ASP A 25 -15.51 5.97 -2.53
N PHE A 26 -14.43 6.44 -1.91
CA PHE A 26 -13.04 6.23 -2.25
C PHE A 26 -12.68 4.80 -1.86
N GLY A 27 -12.97 3.85 -2.75
CA GLY A 27 -12.63 2.44 -2.61
C GLY A 27 -11.12 2.16 -2.59
N GLY A 28 -10.25 3.13 -2.35
CA GLY A 28 -8.79 2.97 -2.33
C GLY A 28 -8.10 3.20 -3.66
N PHE A 29 -8.85 3.49 -4.72
CA PHE A 29 -8.34 3.69 -6.07
C PHE A 29 -8.36 5.16 -6.46
N LEU A 30 -7.42 5.57 -7.30
CA LEU A 30 -7.42 6.92 -7.87
C LEU A 30 -8.50 7.03 -8.93
N VAL A 31 -8.95 8.25 -9.21
CA VAL A 31 -9.88 8.51 -10.32
C VAL A 31 -9.25 9.55 -11.23
N LYS A 32 -9.12 9.21 -12.52
CA LYS A 32 -8.67 10.13 -13.57
C LYS A 32 -9.52 9.92 -14.82
N ASP A 33 -10.02 11.00 -15.40
CA ASP A 33 -10.84 10.95 -16.63
C ASP A 33 -12.03 9.98 -16.53
N GLY A 34 -12.65 9.92 -15.35
CA GLY A 34 -13.77 9.02 -15.05
C GLY A 34 -13.40 7.53 -14.92
N LYS A 35 -12.12 7.18 -14.94
CA LYS A 35 -11.62 5.81 -14.79
C LYS A 35 -10.95 5.61 -13.44
N ALA A 36 -11.25 4.47 -12.81
CA ALA A 36 -10.52 4.03 -11.64
C ALA A 36 -9.11 3.55 -12.03
N LEU A 37 -8.11 3.97 -11.26
CA LEU A 37 -6.72 3.56 -11.42
C LEU A 37 -6.23 2.91 -10.12
N PHE A 38 -5.60 1.74 -10.25
CA PHE A 38 -4.84 1.15 -9.15
C PHE A 38 -3.62 2.07 -8.87
N PRO A 39 -3.49 2.67 -7.68
CA PRO A 39 -2.38 3.56 -7.34
C PRO A 39 -1.03 2.85 -7.48
N ILE A 40 -0.16 3.35 -8.35
CA ILE A 40 1.22 2.89 -8.53
C ILE A 40 2.10 4.13 -8.59
N GLY A 41 2.85 4.38 -7.53
CA GLY A 41 3.54 5.66 -7.38
C GLY A 41 4.92 5.61 -6.75
N PHE A 42 5.58 6.77 -6.71
CA PHE A 42 6.94 6.92 -6.19
C PHE A 42 7.03 8.12 -5.24
N TYR A 43 7.73 7.92 -4.12
CA TYR A 43 8.10 9.03 -3.22
C TYR A 43 9.10 9.99 -3.88
N GLU A 44 9.86 9.52 -4.86
CA GLU A 44 10.76 10.33 -5.67
C GLU A 44 9.97 11.17 -6.69
N LEU A 45 10.15 12.47 -6.64
CA LEU A 45 9.90 13.37 -7.77
C LEU A 45 11.26 13.68 -8.43
N PRO A 46 11.52 13.20 -9.66
CA PRO A 46 12.78 13.47 -10.34
C PRO A 46 13.04 14.98 -10.49
N GLY A 47 14.29 15.37 -10.22
CA GLY A 47 14.72 16.77 -10.32
C GLY A 47 14.71 17.29 -11.76
N ASP A 48 14.82 16.40 -12.74
CA ASP A 48 14.78 16.70 -14.17
C ASP A 48 13.54 16.09 -14.86
N ASP A 49 13.15 16.67 -15.99
CA ASP A 49 11.96 16.27 -16.73
C ASP A 49 12.14 14.96 -17.50
N ALA A 50 13.38 14.53 -17.78
CA ALA A 50 13.63 13.28 -18.47
C ALA A 50 13.36 12.08 -17.54
N GLY A 51 13.81 12.15 -16.28
CA GLY A 51 13.48 11.18 -15.25
C GLY A 51 11.98 11.11 -14.97
N LEU A 52 11.30 12.27 -14.92
CA LEU A 52 9.86 12.32 -14.72
C LEU A 52 9.09 11.70 -15.90
N ARG A 53 9.50 12.00 -17.15
CA ARG A 53 8.94 11.35 -18.35
C ARG A 53 9.20 9.85 -18.36
N ALA A 54 10.38 9.39 -17.94
CA ALA A 54 10.67 7.97 -17.85
C ALA A 54 9.74 7.23 -16.88
N MET A 55 9.36 7.86 -15.76
CA MET A 55 8.33 7.32 -14.85
C MET A 55 6.94 7.28 -15.50
N ALA A 56 6.55 8.34 -16.21
CA ALA A 56 5.28 8.38 -16.94
C ALA A 56 5.23 7.33 -18.07
N ASP A 57 6.32 7.16 -18.82
CA ASP A 57 6.50 6.15 -19.88
C ASP A 57 6.56 4.72 -19.30
N ALA A 58 6.90 4.58 -18.01
CA ALA A 58 6.77 3.33 -17.27
C ALA A 58 5.33 3.09 -16.77
N SER A 59 4.43 4.06 -16.96
CA SER A 59 3.03 4.06 -16.49
C SER A 59 2.85 4.17 -14.97
N ALA A 60 3.80 4.81 -14.27
CA ALA A 60 3.51 5.33 -12.93
C ALA A 60 2.36 6.34 -13.03
N ASN A 61 1.47 6.37 -12.04
CA ASN A 61 0.26 7.20 -12.12
C ASN A 61 0.10 8.22 -10.99
N ILE A 62 0.89 8.14 -9.92
CA ILE A 62 0.89 9.13 -8.84
C ILE A 62 2.30 9.35 -8.27
N ILE A 63 2.68 10.61 -8.01
CA ILE A 63 4.02 10.98 -7.52
C ILE A 63 3.91 11.91 -6.31
N ARG A 64 4.84 11.80 -5.36
CA ARG A 64 4.93 12.75 -4.24
C ARG A 64 5.30 14.15 -4.72
N CYS A 65 4.45 15.13 -4.43
CA CYS A 65 4.62 16.54 -4.79
C CYS A 65 4.68 17.41 -3.53
N GLY A 66 5.39 18.54 -3.57
CA GLY A 66 5.46 19.48 -2.45
C GLY A 66 4.82 20.84 -2.72
N SER A 67 4.52 21.15 -3.98
CA SER A 67 4.10 22.49 -4.40
C SER A 67 3.20 22.47 -5.62
N ARG A 68 2.63 23.63 -5.96
CA ARG A 68 1.87 23.81 -7.20
C ARG A 68 2.73 23.55 -8.44
N ALA A 69 3.99 23.99 -8.43
CA ALA A 69 4.92 23.76 -9.53
C ALA A 69 5.23 22.27 -9.73
N ASP A 70 5.33 21.48 -8.65
CA ASP A 70 5.48 20.02 -8.76
C ASP A 70 4.24 19.39 -9.38
N LEU A 71 3.05 19.83 -8.94
CA LEU A 71 1.78 19.37 -9.49
C LEU A 71 1.63 19.73 -10.98
N ASP A 72 2.06 20.92 -11.40
CA ASP A 72 2.11 21.35 -12.80
C ASP A 72 3.03 20.41 -13.62
N ARG A 73 4.20 20.03 -13.07
CA ARG A 73 5.15 19.12 -13.72
C ARG A 73 4.58 17.71 -13.93
N VAL A 74 3.95 17.13 -12.91
CA VAL A 74 3.36 15.80 -13.03
C VAL A 74 2.11 15.81 -13.93
N GLU A 75 1.32 16.89 -13.90
CA GLU A 75 0.19 17.07 -14.83
C GLU A 75 0.65 17.11 -16.29
N ALA A 76 1.75 17.81 -16.57
CA ALA A 76 2.29 17.96 -17.92
C ALA A 76 2.69 16.62 -18.57
N VAL A 77 2.93 15.58 -17.77
CA VAL A 77 3.19 14.20 -18.24
C VAL A 77 2.02 13.25 -17.98
N GLY A 78 0.86 13.78 -17.58
CA GLY A 78 -0.38 13.02 -17.40
C GLY A 78 -0.44 12.19 -16.12
N MET A 79 0.43 12.44 -15.13
CA MET A 79 0.38 11.79 -13.83
C MET A 79 -0.41 12.61 -12.81
N LEU A 80 -0.78 11.97 -11.70
CA LEU A 80 -1.35 12.62 -10.53
C LEU A 80 -0.27 12.88 -9.47
N GLY A 81 -0.59 13.72 -8.49
CA GLY A 81 0.27 14.01 -7.35
C GLY A 81 -0.41 13.75 -6.02
N TRP A 82 0.36 13.30 -5.03
CA TRP A 82 -0.03 13.41 -3.61
C TRP A 82 0.83 14.43 -2.89
N VAL A 83 0.24 15.12 -1.91
CA VAL A 83 0.93 16.21 -1.18
C VAL A 83 0.95 15.92 0.32
N PRO A 84 2.14 15.81 0.95
CA PRO A 84 2.28 15.63 2.39
C PRO A 84 1.97 16.93 3.15
N LEU A 85 1.24 16.80 4.24
CA LEU A 85 0.82 17.89 5.12
C LEU A 85 1.16 17.58 6.58
N PRO A 86 1.54 18.60 7.39
CA PRO A 86 1.96 18.41 8.77
C PRO A 86 0.77 18.29 9.74
N LEU A 87 -0.11 17.30 9.54
CA LEU A 87 -1.37 17.15 10.29
C LEU A 87 -1.18 17.05 11.82
N HIS A 88 -0.04 16.51 12.26
CA HIS A 88 0.33 16.40 13.67
C HIS A 88 0.53 17.76 14.39
N THR A 89 0.69 18.85 13.63
CA THR A 89 0.88 20.21 14.16
C THR A 89 -0.44 20.93 14.44
N GLY A 90 -1.56 20.42 13.94
CA GLY A 90 -2.88 21.01 14.10
C GLY A 90 -3.18 22.08 13.05
N VAL A 91 -4.29 22.81 13.26
CA VAL A 91 -4.71 23.88 12.35
C VAL A 91 -3.80 25.09 12.51
N THR A 92 -2.89 25.27 11.56
CA THR A 92 -2.00 26.43 11.45
C THR A 92 -2.37 27.27 10.23
N ASP A 93 -1.96 28.55 10.23
CA ASP A 93 -2.12 29.42 9.06
C ASP A 93 -1.38 28.86 7.84
N GLU A 94 -0.23 28.22 8.07
CA GLU A 94 0.55 27.58 7.02
C GLU A 94 -0.18 26.38 6.41
N LEU A 95 -0.75 25.48 7.23
CA LEU A 95 -1.56 24.36 6.74
C LEU A 95 -2.75 24.88 5.92
N ARG A 96 -3.47 25.89 6.43
CA ARG A 96 -4.61 26.49 5.72
C ARG A 96 -4.17 27.05 4.37
N ARG A 97 -3.05 27.76 4.33
CA ARG A 97 -2.49 28.35 3.11
C ARG A 97 -2.11 27.27 2.10
N GLN A 98 -1.37 26.24 2.51
CA GLN A 98 -0.96 25.13 1.64
C GLN A 98 -2.17 24.40 1.03
N VAL A 99 -3.17 24.06 1.86
CA VAL A 99 -4.39 23.41 1.36
C VAL A 99 -5.11 24.30 0.36
N ALA A 100 -5.36 25.57 0.71
CA ALA A 100 -6.05 26.52 -0.18
C ALA A 100 -5.29 26.78 -1.49
N GLU A 101 -3.96 26.76 -1.46
CA GLU A 101 -3.12 26.97 -2.63
C GLU A 101 -3.20 25.81 -3.62
N LEU A 102 -3.36 24.57 -3.16
CA LEU A 102 -3.22 23.37 -3.99
C LEU A 102 -4.54 22.65 -4.27
N VAL A 103 -5.59 22.91 -3.49
CA VAL A 103 -6.87 22.19 -3.54
C VAL A 103 -7.51 22.15 -4.93
N ASP A 104 -7.42 23.24 -5.69
CA ASP A 104 -8.04 23.32 -7.02
C ASP A 104 -7.16 22.72 -8.13
N HIS A 105 -5.95 22.27 -7.82
CA HIS A 105 -5.05 21.70 -8.81
C HIS A 105 -5.66 20.41 -9.41
N PRO A 106 -5.75 20.28 -10.74
CA PRO A 106 -6.33 19.11 -11.40
C PRO A 106 -5.53 17.82 -11.14
N ALA A 107 -4.20 17.87 -11.14
CA ALA A 107 -3.37 16.71 -10.82
C ALA A 107 -3.30 16.31 -9.34
N LEU A 108 -3.75 17.15 -8.39
CA LEU A 108 -3.80 16.73 -6.99
C LEU A 108 -4.82 15.59 -6.85
N ALA A 109 -4.40 14.45 -6.28
CA ALA A 109 -5.24 13.28 -6.07
C ALA A 109 -5.42 12.92 -4.59
N VAL A 110 -4.41 13.13 -3.76
CA VAL A 110 -4.37 12.64 -2.36
C VAL A 110 -3.65 13.66 -1.48
N TRP A 111 -4.13 13.82 -0.25
CA TRP A 111 -3.37 14.46 0.82
C TRP A 111 -2.69 13.38 1.65
N GLU A 112 -1.40 13.47 1.87
CA GLU A 112 -0.67 12.56 2.77
C GLU A 112 -0.49 13.28 4.12
N GLY A 113 -0.64 12.57 5.22
CA GLY A 113 -0.28 13.11 6.53
C GLY A 113 1.22 12.98 6.82
N PRO A 114 1.64 13.20 8.07
CA PRO A 114 3.03 13.00 8.46
C PRO A 114 3.43 11.52 8.35
N ASP A 115 4.60 11.28 7.76
CA ASP A 115 5.19 9.96 7.62
C ASP A 115 5.53 9.35 8.98
N GLU A 116 5.18 8.09 9.18
CA GLU A 116 5.47 7.28 10.37
C GLU A 116 5.13 7.96 11.71
N VAL A 117 4.01 8.69 11.77
CA VAL A 117 3.72 9.54 12.94
C VAL A 117 3.67 8.76 14.24
N VAL A 118 3.08 7.56 14.29
CA VAL A 118 3.09 6.74 15.52
C VAL A 118 4.47 6.22 15.84
N TRP A 119 5.22 5.77 14.83
CA TRP A 119 6.59 5.30 15.03
C TRP A 119 7.45 6.38 15.69
N ASN A 120 7.32 7.63 15.23
CA ASN A 120 8.10 8.77 15.65
C ASN A 120 8.01 9.08 17.15
N PHE A 121 6.87 8.81 17.80
CA PHE A 121 6.72 8.99 19.25
C PHE A 121 6.68 7.67 20.05
N THR A 122 6.85 6.52 19.41
CA THR A 122 6.85 5.22 20.09
C THR A 122 8.21 4.53 20.02
N ALA A 123 8.75 4.27 18.83
CA ALA A 123 9.89 3.38 18.63
C ALA A 123 11.02 3.96 17.76
N PHE A 124 10.86 5.19 17.26
CA PHE A 124 11.88 5.86 16.46
C PHE A 124 13.22 5.94 17.22
N SER A 125 14.30 5.61 16.51
CA SER A 125 15.62 5.51 17.13
C SER A 125 16.13 6.83 17.74
N GLY A 126 15.67 7.98 17.26
CA GLY A 126 16.03 9.28 17.83
C GLY A 126 15.60 9.44 19.29
N LEU A 127 14.54 8.73 19.74
CA LEU A 127 14.06 8.79 21.13
C LEU A 127 15.16 8.43 22.14
N HIS A 128 16.02 7.45 21.83
CA HIS A 128 17.17 7.09 22.68
C HIS A 128 18.51 7.64 22.17
N LYS A 129 18.68 7.85 20.86
CA LYS A 129 19.98 8.27 20.31
C LYS A 129 20.26 9.76 20.42
N SER A 130 19.23 10.61 20.30
CA SER A 130 19.43 12.06 20.14
C SER A 130 18.52 12.91 21.03
N MET A 131 17.32 12.43 21.35
CA MET A 131 16.32 13.22 22.10
C MET A 131 16.39 13.02 23.62
N GLY A 132 17.06 11.95 24.08
CA GLY A 132 17.17 11.62 25.51
C GLY A 132 15.84 11.28 26.17
N VAL A 133 14.84 10.88 25.38
CA VAL A 133 13.52 10.46 25.87
C VAL A 133 13.59 9.05 26.46
N TYR A 134 14.31 8.14 25.80
CA TYR A 134 14.57 6.79 26.29
C TYR A 134 16.05 6.62 26.64
N GLU A 135 16.35 5.81 27.65
CA GLU A 135 17.68 5.38 28.04
C GLU A 135 18.28 4.39 27.04
N ASN A 136 17.44 3.57 26.39
CA ASN A 136 17.90 2.56 25.44
C ASN A 136 16.85 2.24 24.36
N ALA A 137 17.25 1.46 23.35
CA ALA A 137 16.42 1.14 22.19
C ALA A 137 15.19 0.25 22.48
N ASN A 138 15.15 -0.40 23.64
CA ASN A 138 14.13 -1.39 23.98
C ASN A 138 13.00 -0.85 24.84
N GLU A 139 13.11 0.37 25.38
CA GLU A 139 12.14 0.91 26.35
C GLU A 139 10.68 0.80 25.87
N TRP A 140 10.42 1.08 24.59
CA TRP A 140 9.08 0.91 24.02
C TRP A 140 8.61 -0.56 24.02
N TRP A 141 9.48 -1.50 23.64
CA TRP A 141 9.13 -2.93 23.59
C TRP A 141 8.95 -3.53 24.99
N GLU A 142 9.70 -3.02 25.95
CA GLU A 142 9.60 -3.38 27.37
C GLU A 142 8.43 -2.68 28.07
N GLN A 143 7.78 -1.72 27.38
CA GLN A 143 6.65 -0.94 27.91
C GLN A 143 7.01 -0.33 29.28
N THR A 144 8.19 0.29 29.38
CA THR A 144 8.61 0.94 30.62
C THR A 144 7.62 2.05 30.99
N PRO A 145 7.48 2.39 32.29
CA PRO A 145 6.60 3.48 32.70
C PRO A 145 6.88 4.80 31.96
N ARG A 146 8.16 5.09 31.69
CA ARG A 146 8.58 6.28 30.93
C ARG A 146 8.10 6.24 29.49
N ALA A 147 8.30 5.12 28.78
CA ALA A 147 7.87 4.99 27.39
C ALA A 147 6.35 5.07 27.25
N ILE A 148 5.61 4.46 28.18
CA ILE A 148 4.15 4.56 28.23
C ILE A 148 3.73 6.02 28.47
N GLU A 149 4.27 6.67 29.51
CA GLU A 149 3.90 8.06 29.84
C GLU A 149 4.19 9.03 28.68
N TYR A 150 5.36 8.91 28.07
CA TYR A 150 5.74 9.74 26.92
C TYR A 150 4.82 9.52 25.72
N SER A 151 4.61 8.27 25.31
CA SER A 151 3.81 7.95 24.13
C SER A 151 2.33 8.31 24.31
N GLU A 152 1.75 8.10 25.49
CA GLU A 152 0.38 8.51 25.81
C GLU A 152 0.23 10.04 25.80
N SER A 153 1.23 10.77 26.33
CA SER A 153 1.28 12.23 26.30
C SER A 153 1.36 12.77 24.86
N GLU A 154 2.26 12.20 24.05
CA GLU A 154 2.41 12.59 22.65
C GLU A 154 1.16 12.26 21.83
N ALA A 155 0.55 11.09 22.04
CA ALA A 155 -0.71 10.72 21.41
C ALA A 155 -1.84 11.70 21.79
N ALA A 156 -1.96 12.06 23.07
CA ALA A 156 -2.94 13.03 23.55
C ALA A 156 -2.77 14.42 22.94
N ARG A 157 -1.55 14.78 22.52
CA ARG A 157 -1.23 16.03 21.82
C ARG A 157 -1.47 15.93 20.30
N ILE A 158 -0.95 14.88 19.66
CA ILE A 158 -0.87 14.74 18.21
C ILE A 158 -2.21 14.33 17.59
N ILE A 159 -2.95 13.43 18.20
CA ILE A 159 -4.16 12.86 17.59
C ILE A 159 -5.29 13.91 17.45
N PRO A 160 -5.57 14.76 18.46
CA PRO A 160 -6.52 15.86 18.29
C PRO A 160 -6.11 16.84 17.20
N ASN A 161 -4.80 17.11 17.06
CA ASN A 161 -4.26 17.94 16.00
C ASN A 161 -4.49 17.35 14.60
N MET A 162 -4.26 16.04 14.44
CA MET A 162 -4.52 15.35 13.17
C MET A 162 -6.00 15.40 12.81
N ARG A 163 -6.89 15.18 13.79
CA ARG A 163 -8.34 15.33 13.59
C ARG A 163 -8.69 16.72 13.08
N ALA A 164 -8.26 17.77 13.79
CA ALA A 164 -8.59 19.14 13.44
C ALA A 164 -8.04 19.53 12.05
N SER A 165 -6.85 19.03 11.71
CA SER A 165 -6.22 19.23 10.40
C SER A 165 -7.00 18.54 9.28
N ALA A 166 -7.42 17.28 9.50
CA ALA A 166 -8.26 16.56 8.54
C ALA A 166 -9.62 17.25 8.34
N GLU A 167 -10.25 17.72 9.42
CA GLU A 167 -11.49 18.51 9.36
C GLU A 167 -11.30 19.81 8.57
N LEU A 168 -10.18 20.51 8.77
CA LEU A 168 -9.82 21.68 7.97
C LEU A 168 -9.70 21.34 6.49
N ILE A 169 -8.97 20.28 6.13
CA ILE A 169 -8.84 19.83 4.74
C ILE A 169 -10.23 19.57 4.15
N ARG A 170 -11.10 18.87 4.87
CA ARG A 170 -12.48 18.58 4.44
C ARG A 170 -13.34 19.83 4.27
N SER A 171 -13.04 20.90 5.01
CA SER A 171 -13.75 22.19 4.89
C SER A 171 -13.31 23.02 3.68
N ILE A 172 -12.10 22.81 3.18
CA ILE A 172 -11.53 23.55 2.04
C ILE A 172 -11.64 22.73 0.75
N ASP A 173 -11.36 21.43 0.80
CA ASP A 173 -11.39 20.51 -0.33
C ASP A 173 -12.80 20.02 -0.62
N GLY A 174 -13.52 20.80 -1.43
CA GLY A 174 -14.84 20.46 -1.94
C GLY A 174 -14.89 19.20 -2.80
N LYS A 175 -13.75 18.74 -3.37
CA LYS A 175 -13.64 17.46 -4.08
C LYS A 175 -13.47 16.28 -3.13
N ARG A 176 -13.27 16.56 -1.83
CA ARG A 176 -13.15 15.56 -0.75
C ARG A 176 -12.10 14.48 -1.03
N ARG A 177 -10.93 14.89 -1.54
CA ARG A 177 -9.84 13.95 -1.84
C ARG A 177 -9.40 13.18 -0.59
N PRO A 178 -8.99 11.91 -0.74
CA PRO A 178 -8.57 11.07 0.37
C PRO A 178 -7.42 11.69 1.16
N VAL A 179 -7.42 11.45 2.46
CA VAL A 179 -6.25 11.63 3.33
C VAL A 179 -5.63 10.25 3.56
N TRP A 180 -4.36 10.10 3.20
CA TRP A 180 -3.56 8.89 3.37
C TRP A 180 -2.53 9.07 4.50
N MET A 181 -2.33 8.04 5.31
CA MET A 181 -1.24 7.94 6.29
C MET A 181 -0.38 6.72 6.00
N ASN A 182 0.92 6.93 5.83
CA ASN A 182 1.91 5.86 5.85
C ASN A 182 2.56 5.74 7.24
N GLU A 183 2.90 4.52 7.64
CA GLU A 183 3.48 4.20 8.94
C GLU A 183 4.60 3.17 8.85
N ALA A 184 5.48 3.13 9.86
CA ALA A 184 6.44 2.05 9.97
C ALA A 184 5.72 0.71 10.14
N LEU A 185 6.25 -0.38 9.57
CA LEU A 185 5.71 -1.75 9.72
C LEU A 185 5.25 -2.10 11.14
N ARG A 186 6.02 -1.68 12.15
CA ARG A 186 5.80 -2.00 13.57
C ARG A 186 5.18 -0.86 14.38
N SER A 187 4.66 0.18 13.74
CA SER A 187 3.89 1.24 14.42
C SER A 187 2.76 0.66 15.26
N ASP A 188 2.54 1.24 16.44
CA ASP A 188 1.61 0.73 17.42
C ASP A 188 0.15 0.78 16.94
N ALA A 189 -0.50 -0.38 16.94
CA ALA A 189 -1.85 -0.53 16.42
C ALA A 189 -2.91 0.22 17.25
N ARG A 190 -2.68 0.42 18.56
CA ARG A 190 -3.61 1.15 19.42
C ARG A 190 -3.61 2.62 19.07
N PHE A 191 -2.43 3.25 18.91
CA PHE A 191 -2.35 4.66 18.52
C PHE A 191 -2.80 4.89 17.08
N VAL A 192 -2.42 4.04 16.13
CA VAL A 192 -2.89 4.15 14.73
C VAL A 192 -4.42 4.16 14.67
N ARG A 193 -5.08 3.24 15.40
CA ARG A 193 -6.55 3.14 15.42
C ARG A 193 -7.25 4.38 15.98
N GLN A 194 -6.57 5.26 16.70
CA GLN A 194 -7.16 6.48 17.21
C GLN A 194 -7.34 7.56 16.13
N TYR A 195 -6.48 7.61 15.10
CA TYR A 195 -6.63 8.56 14.00
C TYR A 195 -7.32 7.99 12.76
N LEU A 196 -7.47 6.67 12.63
CA LEU A 196 -8.17 6.03 11.51
C LEU A 196 -9.50 6.70 11.13
N PRO A 197 -10.36 7.17 12.08
CA PRO A 197 -11.62 7.80 11.71
C PRO A 197 -11.49 9.12 10.93
N PHE A 198 -10.31 9.74 10.89
CA PHE A 198 -10.08 11.05 10.25
C PHE A 198 -9.38 10.94 8.89
N ILE A 199 -9.06 9.72 8.46
CA ILE A 199 -8.32 9.44 7.22
C ILE A 199 -9.08 8.41 6.38
N ASP A 200 -8.69 8.26 5.12
CA ASP A 200 -9.35 7.38 4.15
C ASP A 200 -8.51 6.16 3.82
N VAL A 201 -7.19 6.31 3.80
CA VAL A 201 -6.24 5.26 3.46
C VAL A 201 -5.16 5.19 4.53
N VAL A 202 -4.76 3.98 4.89
CA VAL A 202 -3.60 3.76 5.76
C VAL A 202 -2.61 2.82 5.06
N GLY A 203 -1.37 2.77 5.51
CA GLY A 203 -0.36 1.93 4.89
C GLY A 203 0.82 1.68 5.79
N CYS A 204 1.74 0.85 5.31
CA CYS A 204 3.07 0.86 5.86
C CYS A 204 4.15 0.64 4.83
N ASP A 205 5.35 0.98 5.25
CA ASP A 205 6.57 0.61 4.58
C ASP A 205 7.26 -0.59 5.23
N ILE A 206 7.86 -1.41 4.36
CA ILE A 206 8.67 -2.56 4.72
C ILE A 206 9.67 -2.82 3.58
N TYR A 207 10.94 -3.01 3.95
CA TYR A 207 12.04 -3.12 3.01
C TYR A 207 12.84 -4.41 3.30
N PRO A 208 12.38 -5.56 2.77
CA PRO A 208 12.88 -6.88 3.15
C PRO A 208 14.13 -7.33 2.38
N VAL A 209 14.56 -6.64 1.32
CA VAL A 209 15.72 -7.05 0.53
C VAL A 209 16.98 -6.43 1.14
N LYS A 210 17.71 -7.22 1.93
CA LYS A 210 18.97 -6.85 2.59
C LYS A 210 20.02 -7.91 2.31
N THR A 211 21.30 -7.63 2.57
CA THR A 211 22.32 -8.70 2.50
C THR A 211 22.23 -9.62 3.70
N SER A 212 21.85 -9.08 4.87
CA SER A 212 21.72 -9.83 6.11
C SER A 212 20.45 -10.67 6.24
N ASP A 213 19.38 -10.29 5.55
CA ASP A 213 18.06 -10.93 5.61
C ASP A 213 17.28 -10.61 4.32
N ARG A 214 16.68 -11.62 3.67
CA ARG A 214 15.91 -11.50 2.41
C ARG A 214 14.53 -12.13 2.51
N ASN A 215 13.82 -11.80 3.57
CA ASN A 215 12.50 -12.34 3.87
C ASN A 215 11.40 -11.56 3.13
N ILE A 216 11.29 -11.75 1.81
CA ILE A 216 10.33 -11.05 0.96
C ILE A 216 8.88 -11.50 1.21
N GLU A 217 8.65 -12.74 1.67
CA GLU A 217 7.32 -13.25 2.08
C GLU A 217 6.74 -12.51 3.29
N ARG A 218 7.54 -11.71 4.00
CA ARG A 218 7.04 -10.86 5.08
C ARG A 218 6.06 -9.80 4.59
N MET A 219 6.04 -9.51 3.28
CA MET A 219 5.13 -8.54 2.67
C MET A 219 3.65 -8.91 2.87
N GLY A 220 3.25 -10.16 2.64
CA GLY A 220 1.88 -10.64 2.82
C GLY A 220 1.43 -10.55 4.27
N SER A 221 2.23 -11.08 5.20
CA SER A 221 1.98 -10.96 6.64
C SER A 221 1.93 -9.50 7.14
N ALA A 222 2.76 -8.62 6.59
CA ALA A 222 2.70 -7.20 6.86
C ALA A 222 1.38 -6.60 6.37
N THR A 223 0.96 -6.93 5.15
CA THR A 223 -0.29 -6.47 4.56
C THR A 223 -1.49 -6.92 5.40
N ASP A 224 -1.55 -8.20 5.79
CA ASP A 224 -2.62 -8.73 6.65
C ASP A 224 -2.74 -7.97 7.97
N ARG A 225 -1.60 -7.68 8.61
CA ARG A 225 -1.58 -6.89 9.84
C ARG A 225 -2.19 -5.52 9.61
N TRP A 226 -1.83 -4.85 8.52
CA TRP A 226 -2.34 -3.51 8.21
C TRP A 226 -3.80 -3.50 7.78
N MET A 227 -4.26 -4.54 7.07
CA MET A 227 -5.68 -4.76 6.79
C MET A 227 -6.50 -4.91 8.09
N GLN A 228 -5.98 -5.66 9.07
CA GLN A 228 -6.61 -5.77 10.40
C GLN A 228 -6.62 -4.45 11.17
N ILE A 229 -5.55 -3.65 11.07
CA ILE A 229 -5.49 -2.32 11.68
C ILE A 229 -6.54 -1.42 11.04
N ALA A 230 -6.60 -1.38 9.71
CA ALA A 230 -7.43 -0.49 8.89
C ALA A 230 -8.94 -0.67 9.08
N LYS A 231 -9.40 -1.82 9.60
CA LYS A 231 -10.83 -2.12 9.84
C LYS A 231 -11.70 -1.89 8.61
N GLY A 232 -11.24 -2.39 7.46
CA GLY A 232 -11.96 -2.29 6.18
C GLY A 232 -11.67 -1.04 5.35
N LYS A 233 -10.89 -0.09 5.88
CA LYS A 233 -10.33 0.99 5.04
C LYS A 233 -9.28 0.43 4.07
N PRO A 234 -9.15 1.00 2.86
CA PRO A 234 -8.09 0.64 1.94
C PRO A 234 -6.69 0.74 2.55
N VAL A 235 -5.83 -0.20 2.18
CA VAL A 235 -4.41 -0.22 2.55
C VAL A 235 -3.54 0.00 1.32
N TRP A 236 -2.60 0.94 1.40
CA TRP A 236 -1.52 1.11 0.41
C TRP A 236 -0.19 0.67 1.01
N MET A 237 0.56 -0.15 0.29
CA MET A 237 1.83 -0.67 0.76
C MET A 237 2.99 0.08 0.10
N VAL A 238 3.99 0.45 0.89
CA VAL A 238 5.21 1.09 0.40
C VAL A 238 6.31 0.04 0.27
N LEU A 239 6.78 -0.15 -0.97
CA LEU A 239 7.73 -1.17 -1.37
C LEU A 239 9.13 -0.60 -1.58
N GLN A 240 10.11 -1.49 -1.48
CA GLN A 240 11.53 -1.15 -1.62
C GLN A 240 11.90 -0.84 -3.08
N ALA A 241 12.48 0.35 -3.30
CA ALA A 241 13.12 0.73 -4.56
C ALA A 241 14.52 1.30 -4.30
N PHE A 242 15.34 0.61 -3.51
CA PHE A 242 16.72 1.00 -3.19
C PHE A 242 17.55 -0.21 -2.73
N SER A 243 18.85 -0.01 -2.57
CA SER A 243 19.73 -0.92 -1.82
C SER A 243 20.24 -0.24 -0.55
N TRP A 244 20.30 -0.98 0.56
CA TRP A 244 20.60 -0.42 1.89
C TRP A 244 21.98 0.25 1.99
N ASP A 245 22.97 -0.19 1.21
CA ASP A 245 24.29 0.43 1.13
C ASP A 245 24.26 1.87 0.60
N GLU A 246 23.19 2.26 -0.09
CA GLU A 246 23.03 3.59 -0.67
C GLU A 246 22.39 4.61 0.28
N LEU A 247 21.79 4.17 1.39
CA LEU A 247 21.08 5.05 2.33
C LEU A 247 22.00 5.78 3.33
N GLY A 248 23.29 5.50 3.33
CA GLY A 248 24.27 6.22 4.18
C GLY A 248 24.55 5.58 5.54
N ALA A 249 25.49 6.18 6.28
CA ALA A 249 26.23 5.59 7.39
C ALA A 249 25.41 5.29 8.68
N GLU A 250 24.14 5.67 8.77
CA GLU A 250 23.29 5.31 9.92
C GLU A 250 22.70 3.89 9.87
N TYR A 251 22.62 3.27 8.69
CA TYR A 251 21.96 1.96 8.53
C TYR A 251 22.91 0.77 8.72
N ALA A 252 22.42 -0.29 9.38
CA ALA A 252 23.25 -1.41 9.77
C ALA A 252 23.69 -2.28 8.58
N ASP A 253 22.85 -2.41 7.55
CA ASP A 253 23.19 -3.17 6.36
C ASP A 253 24.00 -2.32 5.38
N ARG A 254 25.13 -2.88 4.93
CA ARG A 254 26.13 -2.25 4.06
C ARG A 254 26.37 -3.02 2.78
N GLY A 255 25.73 -4.18 2.64
CA GLY A 255 25.91 -4.98 1.47
C GLY A 255 25.08 -4.42 0.32
N ASN A 256 25.63 -4.55 -0.87
CA ASN A 256 24.95 -4.18 -2.09
C ASN A 256 23.89 -5.25 -2.39
N ALA A 257 22.62 -4.91 -2.18
CA ALA A 257 21.46 -5.79 -2.25
C ALA A 257 20.29 -5.08 -2.94
N TYR A 258 20.34 -5.00 -4.27
CA TYR A 258 19.20 -4.48 -5.04
C TYR A 258 18.11 -5.56 -5.15
N PRO A 259 16.82 -5.19 -5.03
CA PRO A 259 15.72 -6.07 -5.39
C PRO A 259 15.84 -6.54 -6.83
N ALA A 260 15.90 -7.86 -7.03
CA ALA A 260 15.74 -8.47 -8.34
C ALA A 260 14.36 -8.14 -8.93
N PHE A 261 14.20 -8.31 -10.24
CA PHE A 261 12.88 -8.20 -10.87
C PHE A 261 11.89 -9.22 -10.25
N ALA A 262 12.33 -10.48 -10.08
CA ALA A 262 11.51 -11.52 -9.48
C ALA A 262 11.11 -11.20 -8.02
N GLU A 263 12.04 -10.66 -7.22
CA GLU A 263 11.76 -10.23 -5.83
C GLU A 263 10.78 -9.05 -5.80
N SER A 264 10.99 -8.03 -6.64
CA SER A 264 10.09 -6.87 -6.73
C SER A 264 8.69 -7.28 -7.20
N ARG A 265 8.63 -8.18 -8.18
CA ARG A 265 7.38 -8.72 -8.72
C ARG A 265 6.67 -9.58 -7.68
N PHE A 266 7.40 -10.40 -6.92
CA PHE A 266 6.87 -11.11 -5.76
C PHE A 266 6.23 -10.13 -4.78
N MET A 267 6.99 -9.15 -4.27
CA MET A 267 6.47 -8.20 -3.28
C MET A 267 5.21 -7.47 -3.76
N ALA A 268 5.15 -7.08 -5.04
CA ALA A 268 3.99 -6.39 -5.59
C ALA A 268 2.74 -7.27 -5.69
N TYR A 269 2.83 -8.48 -6.25
CA TYR A 269 1.67 -9.37 -6.35
C TYR A 269 1.27 -9.95 -5.01
N ASP A 270 2.21 -10.15 -4.10
CA ASP A 270 1.98 -10.63 -2.75
C ASP A 270 1.07 -9.66 -1.97
N VAL A 271 1.44 -8.36 -1.90
CA VAL A 271 0.57 -7.39 -1.22
C VAL A 271 -0.80 -7.24 -1.90
N ILE A 272 -0.88 -7.37 -3.23
CA ILE A 272 -2.16 -7.34 -3.95
C ILE A 272 -3.03 -8.57 -3.59
N ALA A 273 -2.42 -9.76 -3.49
CA ALA A 273 -3.12 -10.99 -3.11
C ALA A 273 -3.61 -10.98 -1.66
N HIS A 274 -2.93 -10.20 -0.80
CA HIS A 274 -3.38 -9.90 0.57
C HIS A 274 -4.35 -8.71 0.67
N GLY A 275 -4.77 -8.14 -0.47
CA GLY A 275 -5.84 -7.15 -0.54
C GLY A 275 -5.40 -5.68 -0.51
N ALA A 276 -4.10 -5.39 -0.67
CA ALA A 276 -3.64 -4.02 -0.85
C ALA A 276 -4.30 -3.38 -2.08
N ARG A 277 -4.67 -2.11 -1.96
CA ARG A 277 -5.35 -1.32 -2.99
C ARG A 277 -4.49 -0.21 -3.58
N GLY A 278 -3.17 -0.29 -3.38
CA GLY A 278 -2.21 0.65 -3.94
C GLY A 278 -0.78 0.27 -3.53
N ILE A 279 0.17 0.62 -4.38
CA ILE A 279 1.60 0.36 -4.21
C ILE A 279 2.38 1.65 -4.43
N MET A 280 3.17 2.05 -3.44
CA MET A 280 4.14 3.13 -3.60
C MET A 280 5.55 2.56 -3.51
N TYR A 281 6.50 3.18 -4.20
CA TYR A 281 7.92 2.83 -4.12
C TYR A 281 8.68 3.93 -3.39
N TRP A 282 9.49 3.53 -2.40
CA TRP A 282 10.36 4.44 -1.66
C TRP A 282 11.83 4.13 -1.91
N GLY A 283 12.65 5.18 -1.89
CA GLY A 283 14.11 5.10 -1.96
C GLY A 283 14.70 5.17 -3.37
N SER A 284 13.88 5.28 -4.42
CA SER A 284 14.38 5.32 -5.80
C SER A 284 15.24 6.54 -6.11
N HIS A 285 15.13 7.63 -5.33
CA HIS A 285 16.02 8.79 -5.43
C HIS A 285 17.45 8.51 -4.93
N TYR A 286 17.67 7.41 -4.19
CA TYR A 286 19.01 6.95 -3.80
C TYR A 286 19.63 5.97 -4.81
N LEU A 287 18.83 5.38 -5.70
CA LEU A 287 19.27 4.34 -6.62
C LEU A 287 20.39 4.82 -7.54
N LYS A 288 21.55 4.16 -7.45
CA LYS A 288 22.66 4.34 -8.41
C LYS A 288 22.65 3.31 -9.53
N SER A 289 21.87 2.23 -9.38
CA SER A 289 21.76 1.17 -10.40
C SER A 289 20.63 1.46 -11.38
N ASP A 290 20.99 1.89 -12.59
CA ASP A 290 20.02 2.09 -13.68
C ASP A 290 19.26 0.80 -14.00
N ALA A 291 19.94 -0.36 -13.98
CA ALA A 291 19.31 -1.65 -14.24
C ALA A 291 18.22 -2.00 -13.22
N CYS A 292 18.42 -1.65 -11.94
CA CYS A 292 17.40 -1.81 -10.90
C CYS A 292 16.24 -0.83 -11.09
N ARG A 293 16.53 0.43 -11.44
CA ARG A 293 15.48 1.41 -11.77
C ARG A 293 14.61 0.94 -12.93
N TRP A 294 15.23 0.49 -14.02
CA TRP A 294 14.50 0.00 -15.19
C TRP A 294 13.76 -1.31 -14.93
N SER A 295 14.27 -2.20 -14.08
CA SER A 295 13.53 -3.41 -13.69
C SER A 295 12.25 -3.08 -12.93
N ILE A 296 12.29 -2.09 -12.03
CA ILE A 296 11.10 -1.58 -11.33
C ILE A 296 10.13 -0.94 -12.32
N TYR A 297 10.61 -0.16 -13.28
CA TYR A 297 9.75 0.44 -14.32
C TYR A 297 9.08 -0.62 -15.20
N SER A 298 9.77 -1.73 -15.52
CA SER A 298 9.17 -2.88 -16.20
C SER A 298 8.06 -3.54 -15.39
N LEU A 299 8.20 -3.60 -14.06
CA LEU A 299 7.13 -4.09 -13.18
C LEU A 299 5.95 -3.11 -13.11
N VAL A 300 6.21 -1.81 -13.00
CA VAL A 300 5.16 -0.77 -13.01
C VAL A 300 4.35 -0.83 -14.30
N SER A 301 5.02 -1.00 -15.46
CA SER A 301 4.35 -1.15 -16.75
C SER A 301 3.50 -2.43 -16.83
N GLU A 302 3.96 -3.54 -16.25
CA GLU A 302 3.15 -4.77 -16.13
C GLU A 302 1.89 -4.53 -15.30
N LEU A 303 2.01 -3.94 -14.11
CA LEU A 303 0.86 -3.66 -13.24
C LEU A 303 -0.12 -2.68 -13.90
N ALA A 304 0.39 -1.65 -14.58
CA ALA A 304 -0.45 -0.68 -15.30
C ALA A 304 -1.24 -1.32 -16.45
N ALA A 305 -0.63 -2.25 -17.21
CA ALA A 305 -1.34 -3.02 -18.25
C ALA A 305 -2.50 -3.85 -17.67
N LEU A 306 -2.42 -4.22 -16.40
CA LEU A 306 -3.43 -4.97 -15.66
C LEU A 306 -4.44 -4.09 -14.91
N ASN A 307 -4.40 -2.76 -15.07
CA ASN A 307 -5.21 -1.82 -14.29
C ASN A 307 -6.70 -2.22 -14.20
N SER A 308 -7.30 -2.64 -15.31
CA SER A 308 -8.73 -3.00 -15.35
C SER A 308 -9.08 -4.20 -14.45
N PHE A 309 -8.14 -5.11 -14.22
CA PHE A 309 -8.28 -6.20 -13.24
C PHE A 309 -7.90 -5.74 -11.84
N LEU A 310 -6.87 -4.91 -11.69
CA LEU A 310 -6.40 -4.48 -10.37
C LEU A 310 -7.43 -3.62 -9.62
N VAL A 311 -8.33 -2.94 -10.33
CA VAL A 311 -9.47 -2.20 -9.74
C VAL A 311 -10.77 -3.03 -9.66
N ALA A 312 -10.79 -4.22 -10.26
CA ALA A 312 -11.94 -5.12 -10.20
C ALA A 312 -12.01 -5.87 -8.85
N GLN A 313 -13.18 -6.41 -8.56
CA GLN A 313 -13.37 -7.30 -7.40
C GLN A 313 -12.87 -8.70 -7.71
N ASP A 314 -12.52 -9.45 -6.66
CA ASP A 314 -12.23 -10.87 -6.78
C ASP A 314 -13.48 -11.65 -7.17
N GLU A 315 -13.29 -12.63 -8.04
CA GLU A 315 -14.36 -13.48 -8.53
C GLU A 315 -14.84 -14.45 -7.46
N ALA A 316 -16.14 -14.39 -7.20
CA ALA A 316 -16.76 -15.19 -6.17
C ALA A 316 -16.80 -16.68 -6.54
N GLY A 317 -16.50 -17.54 -5.56
CA GLY A 317 -16.60 -18.99 -5.72
C GLY A 317 -15.40 -19.68 -6.36
N VAL A 318 -14.38 -18.92 -6.76
CA VAL A 318 -13.08 -19.48 -7.14
C VAL A 318 -12.34 -19.95 -5.89
N LYS A 319 -11.68 -21.10 -5.97
CA LYS A 319 -10.95 -21.72 -4.86
C LYS A 319 -9.53 -22.06 -5.27
N LEU A 320 -8.63 -22.01 -4.30
CA LEU A 320 -7.26 -22.50 -4.42
C LEU A 320 -7.06 -23.64 -3.43
N GLU A 321 -6.55 -24.77 -3.92
CA GLU A 321 -6.24 -25.95 -3.10
C GLU A 321 -4.85 -26.50 -3.43
N LEU A 322 -4.11 -26.89 -2.39
CA LEU A 322 -2.84 -27.61 -2.53
C LEU A 322 -3.10 -29.12 -2.44
N ILE A 323 -2.87 -29.81 -3.55
CA ILE A 323 -2.94 -31.27 -3.69
C ILE A 323 -1.58 -31.86 -3.30
N GLU A 324 -1.27 -31.80 -2.01
CA GLU A 324 0.02 -32.20 -1.44
C GLU A 324 -0.20 -32.93 -0.11
N LEU A 325 0.85 -33.60 0.39
CA LEU A 325 0.77 -34.28 1.68
C LEU A 325 0.58 -33.25 2.79
N THR A 326 -0.18 -33.62 3.83
CA THR A 326 -0.57 -32.66 4.88
C THR A 326 0.63 -32.13 5.66
N ASP A 327 1.69 -32.92 5.81
CA ASP A 327 2.95 -32.56 6.48
C ASP A 327 3.89 -31.68 5.62
N GLU A 328 3.59 -31.50 4.34
CA GLU A 328 4.31 -30.60 3.43
C GLU A 328 3.73 -29.17 3.43
N ARG A 329 2.57 -28.96 4.08
CA ARG A 329 1.94 -27.65 4.18
C ARG A 329 2.68 -26.76 5.17
N THR A 330 3.05 -25.57 4.72
CA THR A 330 3.65 -24.51 5.52
C THR A 330 2.57 -23.59 6.09
N GLY A 331 2.96 -22.69 6.99
CA GLY A 331 2.07 -21.64 7.50
C GLY A 331 1.89 -20.43 6.57
N LEU A 332 2.67 -20.33 5.48
CA LEU A 332 2.62 -19.26 4.49
C LEU A 332 1.70 -19.69 3.33
N GLY A 333 2.17 -20.63 2.50
CA GLY A 333 1.36 -21.29 1.49
C GLY A 333 1.33 -20.53 0.16
N VAL A 334 0.19 -20.63 -0.52
CA VAL A 334 -0.02 -20.04 -1.85
C VAL A 334 -1.23 -19.14 -1.81
N HIS A 335 -1.06 -17.92 -2.33
CA HIS A 335 -2.08 -16.88 -2.38
C HIS A 335 -2.50 -16.61 -3.82
N MET A 336 -3.73 -16.11 -4.00
CA MET A 336 -4.34 -15.95 -5.31
C MET A 336 -5.27 -14.73 -5.35
N ILE A 337 -5.28 -14.06 -6.51
CA ILE A 337 -6.43 -13.26 -6.95
C ILE A 337 -6.94 -13.82 -8.27
N VAL A 338 -8.26 -13.83 -8.43
CA VAL A 338 -8.90 -14.09 -9.72
C VAL A 338 -9.89 -12.98 -9.97
N ARG A 339 -9.75 -12.26 -11.08
CA ARG A 339 -10.54 -11.06 -11.38
C ARG A 339 -10.94 -11.02 -12.84
N ARG A 340 -12.11 -10.46 -13.12
CA ARG A 340 -12.64 -10.29 -14.47
C ARG A 340 -12.64 -8.84 -14.92
N SER A 341 -12.38 -8.63 -16.21
CA SER A 341 -12.53 -7.34 -16.89
C SER A 341 -13.19 -7.57 -18.24
N GLY A 342 -14.47 -7.18 -18.36
CA GLY A 342 -15.27 -7.53 -19.54
C GLY A 342 -15.38 -9.05 -19.69
N GLU A 343 -14.92 -9.59 -20.82
CA GLU A 343 -14.87 -11.04 -21.06
C GLU A 343 -13.54 -11.69 -20.69
N ASP A 344 -12.54 -10.91 -20.28
CA ASP A 344 -11.23 -11.45 -19.94
C ASP A 344 -11.10 -11.71 -18.44
N TRP A 345 -10.25 -12.68 -18.12
CA TRP A 345 -9.97 -13.14 -16.76
C TRP A 345 -8.48 -13.06 -16.47
N LEU A 346 -8.14 -12.63 -15.26
CA LEU A 346 -6.80 -12.64 -14.69
C LEU A 346 -6.77 -13.65 -13.54
N ILE A 347 -5.74 -14.48 -13.50
CA ILE A 347 -5.44 -15.38 -12.38
C ILE A 347 -3.99 -15.11 -11.98
N ALA A 348 -3.76 -14.42 -10.87
CA ALA A 348 -2.42 -14.24 -10.32
C ALA A 348 -2.25 -15.08 -9.06
N ILE A 349 -1.13 -15.78 -8.98
CA ILE A 349 -0.83 -16.77 -7.95
C ILE A 349 0.58 -16.51 -7.43
N VAL A 350 0.73 -16.50 -6.11
CA VAL A 350 1.97 -16.19 -5.40
C VAL A 350 2.29 -17.35 -4.48
N ASN A 351 3.45 -17.99 -4.66
CA ASN A 351 3.95 -19.00 -3.73
C ASN A 351 4.79 -18.33 -2.65
N GLU A 352 4.23 -18.07 -1.47
CA GLU A 352 4.99 -17.51 -0.36
C GLU A 352 6.00 -18.50 0.23
N ASP A 353 6.00 -19.76 -0.19
CA ASP A 353 6.88 -20.77 0.38
C ASP A 353 8.31 -20.74 -0.15
N GLY A 354 9.22 -21.20 0.70
CA GLY A 354 10.60 -21.53 0.32
C GLY A 354 10.74 -22.87 -0.40
N VAL A 355 9.64 -23.54 -0.75
CA VAL A 355 9.61 -24.84 -1.43
C VAL A 355 8.74 -24.76 -2.69
N ALA A 356 9.03 -25.65 -3.64
CA ALA A 356 8.20 -25.78 -4.83
C ALA A 356 6.85 -26.40 -4.48
N ARG A 357 5.80 -25.96 -5.16
CA ARG A 357 4.43 -26.49 -5.06
C ARG A 357 4.05 -27.15 -6.37
N MET A 358 3.74 -28.44 -6.34
CA MET A 358 3.61 -29.27 -7.55
C MET A 358 2.17 -29.57 -7.95
N GLY A 359 1.21 -29.30 -7.06
CA GLY A 359 -0.22 -29.47 -7.30
C GLY A 359 -1.00 -28.29 -6.75
N VAL A 360 -0.94 -27.14 -7.43
CA VAL A 360 -1.76 -25.96 -7.10
C VAL A 360 -2.99 -25.96 -7.99
N GLU A 361 -4.11 -26.42 -7.44
CA GLU A 361 -5.40 -26.45 -8.14
C GLU A 361 -6.13 -25.13 -7.95
N ILE A 362 -6.69 -24.62 -9.05
CA ILE A 362 -7.60 -23.49 -9.06
C ILE A 362 -8.90 -23.95 -9.69
N SER A 363 -9.97 -23.98 -8.90
CA SER A 363 -11.29 -24.45 -9.31
C SER A 363 -12.34 -23.35 -9.19
N GLY A 364 -13.53 -23.57 -9.76
CA GLY A 364 -14.60 -22.56 -9.84
C GLY A 364 -14.56 -21.70 -11.12
N LEU A 365 -13.75 -22.08 -12.10
CA LEU A 365 -13.55 -21.38 -13.38
C LEU A 365 -14.57 -21.77 -14.47
N SER A 366 -15.73 -22.29 -14.09
CA SER A 366 -16.76 -22.80 -15.03
C SER A 366 -17.22 -21.75 -16.07
N ALA A 367 -17.18 -20.45 -15.72
CA ALA A 367 -17.53 -19.36 -16.61
C ALA A 367 -16.58 -19.21 -17.83
N ILE A 368 -15.38 -19.78 -17.75
CA ILE A 368 -14.38 -19.80 -18.82
C ILE A 368 -13.98 -21.22 -19.22
N ASP A 369 -14.84 -22.22 -18.95
CA ASP A 369 -14.59 -23.60 -19.34
C ASP A 369 -14.40 -23.72 -20.86
N GLY A 370 -13.39 -24.47 -21.28
CA GLY A 370 -12.99 -24.53 -22.68
C GLY A 370 -12.40 -23.21 -23.21
N ARG A 371 -11.84 -22.34 -22.38
CA ARG A 371 -10.96 -21.25 -22.81
C ARG A 371 -9.54 -21.53 -22.37
N ASP A 372 -8.60 -20.88 -23.06
CA ASP A 372 -7.19 -20.94 -22.70
C ASP A 372 -6.87 -19.77 -21.76
N VAL A 373 -6.10 -20.04 -20.72
CA VAL A 373 -5.44 -19.03 -19.90
C VAL A 373 -3.93 -19.15 -20.12
N MET A 374 -3.32 -18.04 -20.53
CA MET A 374 -1.92 -17.96 -20.97
C MET A 374 -1.09 -17.25 -19.92
N LEU A 375 0.07 -17.81 -19.58
CA LEU A 375 1.03 -17.18 -18.67
C LEU A 375 1.58 -15.92 -19.34
N LEU A 376 1.33 -14.77 -18.72
CA LEU A 376 1.88 -13.50 -19.17
C LEU A 376 3.41 -13.55 -19.06
N TYR A 377 4.10 -13.15 -20.12
CA TYR A 377 5.56 -13.15 -20.25
C TYR A 377 6.23 -14.53 -20.14
N GLY A 378 5.48 -15.62 -20.35
CA GLY A 378 6.02 -16.98 -20.44
C GLY A 378 5.28 -17.82 -21.48
N ASP A 379 5.66 -19.09 -21.60
CA ASP A 379 5.14 -19.99 -22.65
C ASP A 379 4.03 -20.94 -22.17
N GLU A 380 3.73 -20.95 -20.88
CA GLU A 380 2.73 -21.84 -20.29
C GLU A 380 1.31 -21.42 -20.68
N THR A 381 0.47 -22.39 -21.05
CA THR A 381 -0.95 -22.17 -21.38
C THR A 381 -1.75 -23.35 -20.86
N HIS A 382 -2.86 -23.05 -20.19
CA HIS A 382 -3.78 -24.06 -19.66
C HIS A 382 -5.14 -23.91 -20.31
N ARG A 383 -5.69 -25.03 -20.79
CA ARG A 383 -7.09 -25.14 -21.17
C ARG A 383 -7.91 -25.35 -19.91
N VAL A 384 -8.82 -24.44 -19.58
CA VAL A 384 -9.77 -24.67 -18.49
C VAL A 384 -10.68 -25.84 -18.88
N SER A 385 -10.74 -26.86 -18.04
CA SER A 385 -11.52 -28.07 -18.29
C SER A 385 -12.17 -28.52 -17.00
N GLY A 386 -13.49 -28.73 -17.01
CA GLY A 386 -14.23 -29.04 -15.78
C GLY A 386 -14.30 -27.84 -14.81
N GLY A 387 -14.02 -26.63 -15.28
CA GLY A 387 -13.97 -25.43 -14.44
C GLY A 387 -12.74 -25.36 -13.52
N GLU A 388 -11.63 -26.00 -13.89
CA GLU A 388 -10.38 -25.95 -13.12
C GLU A 388 -9.13 -25.91 -14.00
N ILE A 389 -8.01 -25.54 -13.39
CA ILE A 389 -6.63 -25.73 -13.88
C ILE A 389 -5.75 -26.18 -12.72
N ILE A 390 -4.65 -26.89 -13.02
CA ILE A 390 -3.63 -27.24 -12.03
C ILE A 390 -2.28 -26.73 -12.53
N VAL A 391 -1.58 -25.98 -11.68
CA VAL A 391 -0.29 -25.38 -12.00
C VAL A 391 0.79 -25.81 -11.01
N ARG A 392 2.03 -25.50 -11.36
CA ARG A 392 3.22 -25.71 -10.52
C ARG A 392 3.90 -24.39 -10.25
N LEU A 393 4.48 -24.23 -9.07
CA LEU A 393 5.19 -23.02 -8.66
C LEU A 393 6.56 -23.38 -8.07
N GLN A 394 7.61 -22.67 -8.47
CA GLN A 394 8.90 -22.66 -7.79
C GLN A 394 8.79 -21.88 -6.46
N PRO A 395 9.77 -22.03 -5.54
CA PRO A 395 9.83 -21.19 -4.33
C PRO A 395 9.75 -19.71 -4.69
N LYS A 396 8.90 -18.95 -3.98
CA LYS A 396 8.75 -17.48 -4.19
C LYS A 396 8.37 -17.07 -5.61
N GLU A 397 7.78 -17.98 -6.39
CA GLU A 397 7.37 -17.69 -7.75
C GLU A 397 6.01 -16.98 -7.79
N VAL A 398 5.87 -16.05 -8.74
CA VAL A 398 4.59 -15.47 -9.12
C VAL A 398 4.24 -15.90 -10.54
N LYS A 399 3.06 -16.47 -10.72
CA LYS A 399 2.49 -16.72 -12.05
C LYS A 399 1.23 -15.90 -12.25
N VAL A 400 1.11 -15.30 -13.43
CA VAL A 400 -0.02 -14.44 -13.79
C VAL A 400 -0.53 -14.91 -15.13
N TYR A 401 -1.69 -15.55 -15.12
CA TYR A 401 -2.37 -16.02 -16.31
C TYR A 401 -3.46 -15.05 -16.72
N CYS A 402 -3.66 -14.91 -18.02
CA CYS A 402 -4.80 -14.19 -18.56
C CYS A 402 -5.39 -14.90 -19.76
N THR A 403 -6.68 -14.68 -20.03
CA THR A 403 -7.35 -15.17 -21.26
C THR A 403 -6.91 -14.45 -22.53
N SER A 404 -6.04 -13.43 -22.42
CA SER A 404 -5.47 -12.71 -23.55
C SER A 404 -4.07 -12.18 -23.23
N ARG A 405 -3.14 -12.27 -24.19
CA ARG A 405 -1.81 -11.62 -24.09
C ARG A 405 -1.83 -10.12 -24.37
N ALA A 406 -2.99 -9.56 -24.74
CA ALA A 406 -3.14 -8.11 -24.93
C ALA A 406 -2.88 -7.31 -23.65
N PHE A 407 -2.86 -7.98 -22.49
CA PHE A 407 -2.54 -7.39 -21.19
C PHE A 407 -1.05 -7.48 -20.82
N GLU A 408 -0.19 -7.96 -21.72
CA GLU A 408 1.25 -7.81 -21.55
C GLU A 408 1.67 -6.40 -21.98
N SER A 409 2.38 -5.69 -21.12
CA SER A 409 3.10 -4.48 -21.51
C SER A 409 4.14 -4.78 -22.59
N GLU A 410 4.34 -3.82 -23.48
CA GLU A 410 5.40 -3.82 -24.49
C GLU A 410 6.80 -3.73 -23.86
N ARG A 411 6.92 -3.24 -22.62
CA ARG A 411 8.20 -3.14 -21.90
C ARG A 411 8.67 -4.52 -21.42
N ARG A 412 9.62 -5.12 -22.15
CA ARG A 412 10.19 -6.46 -21.87
C ARG A 412 11.58 -6.44 -21.24
N GLU A 413 12.28 -5.32 -21.34
CA GLU A 413 13.67 -5.18 -20.88
C GLU A 413 13.77 -5.27 -19.35
N TYR A 414 14.94 -5.68 -18.85
CA TYR A 414 15.29 -5.73 -17.42
C TYR A 414 14.43 -6.65 -16.54
N ARG A 415 13.54 -7.46 -17.13
CA ARG A 415 12.76 -8.49 -16.42
C ARG A 415 13.61 -9.66 -15.92
N ASP A 416 14.84 -9.78 -16.41
CA ASP A 416 15.87 -10.73 -16.02
C ASP A 416 16.87 -10.17 -14.99
N PHE A 417 16.66 -8.93 -14.52
CA PHE A 417 17.54 -8.32 -13.51
C PHE A 417 17.55 -9.17 -12.24
N ALA A 418 18.68 -9.80 -11.94
CA ALA A 418 18.82 -10.79 -10.88
C ALA A 418 19.02 -10.19 -9.48
N GLY A 419 19.06 -8.85 -9.35
CA GLY A 419 19.55 -8.23 -8.12
C GLY A 419 21.05 -8.52 -7.93
N LYS A 420 21.63 -7.99 -6.87
CA LYS A 420 22.98 -8.37 -6.42
C LYS A 420 22.90 -8.95 -5.03
#